data_AF-A0A8H6XQK3-F1
#
_entry.id   AF-A0A8H6XQK3-F1
#
_cell.length_a   1.000
_cell.length_b   1.000
_cell.length_c   1.000
_cell.angle_alpha   90.00
_cell.angle_beta   90.00
_cell.angle_gamma   90.00
#
_symmetry.space_group_name_H-M   'P 1'
#
loop_
_entity.id
_entity.type
_entity.pdbx_description
1 polymer ?
#
loop_
_entity_poly.entity_id
_entity_poly.type
_entity_poly.pdbx_seq_one_letter_code
_entity_poly.pdbx_strand_id
1 'polypeptide(L)'
;MSSSSLTVRGMVISCDSEIGRNGIFHEIDLEATHPIHTQGIVCPVSAQVGLPIVMYRHLKEDPLEMHRDAGLDNQKATYLMIDPISGFAPPEWQMCVGSVTVMRKDSKPLTHESIETIWMYHDYILDLFGDNGSAPRRTMTSQGFKEYCARYKDDMLLNGRTEFANMTVPL
;
A
#
# COMPACT_ATOMS: atom_id res chain seq x y z
N MET A 1 34.04 -4.79 -14.01
CA MET A 1 32.68 -5.33 -14.19
C MET A 1 31.73 -4.34 -13.55
N SER A 2 30.95 -3.61 -14.35
CA SER A 2 29.96 -2.67 -13.80
C SER A 2 28.81 -3.51 -13.25
N SER A 3 28.69 -3.61 -11.92
CA SER A 3 27.46 -4.06 -11.29
C SER A 3 26.43 -3.00 -11.61
N SER A 4 25.45 -3.28 -12.46
CA SER A 4 24.24 -2.47 -12.47
C SER A 4 23.61 -2.66 -11.10
N SER A 5 23.53 -1.62 -10.28
CA SER A 5 22.64 -1.67 -9.12
C SER A 5 21.24 -1.87 -9.68
N LEU A 6 20.60 -2.98 -9.32
CA LEU A 6 19.21 -3.23 -9.69
C LEU A 6 18.37 -2.27 -8.84
N THR A 7 18.00 -1.14 -9.43
CA THR A 7 17.02 -0.22 -8.85
C THR A 7 15.62 -0.76 -9.07
N VAL A 8 14.80 -0.72 -8.02
CA VAL A 8 13.38 -1.08 -8.06
C VAL A 8 12.55 0.19 -7.90
N ARG A 9 11.58 0.40 -8.78
CA ARG A 9 10.64 1.51 -8.61
C ARG A 9 9.63 1.18 -7.51
N GLY A 10 9.68 1.95 -6.44
CA GLY A 10 8.70 1.96 -5.37
C GLY A 10 7.87 3.24 -5.37
N MET A 11 7.04 3.37 -4.35
CA MET A 11 6.20 4.55 -4.10
C MET A 11 6.42 5.03 -2.67
N VAL A 12 6.43 6.33 -2.45
CA VAL A 12 6.23 6.91 -1.12
C VAL A 12 4.75 7.28 -0.98
N ILE A 13 4.17 6.93 0.16
CA ILE A 13 2.83 7.38 0.56
C ILE A 13 3.02 8.46 1.63
N SER A 14 2.68 9.70 1.28
CA SER A 14 2.86 10.85 2.17
C SER A 14 1.87 10.82 3.33
N CYS A 15 2.30 11.17 4.54
CA CYS A 15 1.41 11.49 5.64
C CYS A 15 0.72 12.84 5.45
N ASP A 16 -0.29 13.12 6.25
CA ASP A 16 -1.20 14.26 6.08
C ASP A 16 -0.48 15.62 5.99
N SER A 17 0.54 15.86 6.81
CA SER A 17 1.33 17.11 6.77
C SER A 17 2.17 17.28 5.50
N GLU A 18 2.44 16.19 4.76
CA GLU A 18 3.32 16.20 3.59
C GLU A 18 2.56 16.15 2.25
N ILE A 19 1.27 15.79 2.26
CA ILE A 19 0.45 15.64 1.04
C ILE A 19 0.46 16.94 0.20
N GLY A 20 0.31 18.11 0.83
CA GLY A 20 0.27 19.39 0.11
C GLY A 20 1.55 19.72 -0.67
N ARG A 21 2.69 19.16 -0.25
CA ARG A 21 4.00 19.39 -0.86
C ARG A 21 4.36 18.31 -1.88
N ASN A 22 4.11 17.05 -1.54
CA ASN A 22 4.64 15.90 -2.27
C ASN A 22 3.56 15.16 -3.09
N GLY A 23 2.28 15.53 -2.93
CA GLY A 23 1.16 14.71 -3.37
C GLY A 23 0.97 13.48 -2.46
N ILE A 24 -0.09 12.71 -2.74
CA ILE A 24 -0.43 11.51 -1.97
C ILE A 24 0.59 10.40 -2.19
N PHE A 25 0.87 10.12 -3.46
CA PHE A 25 1.83 9.12 -3.91
C PHE A 25 2.91 9.82 -4.71
N HIS A 26 4.16 9.41 -4.55
CA HIS A 26 5.23 9.84 -5.46
C HIS A 26 6.25 8.72 -5.67
N GLU A 27 6.78 8.64 -6.89
CA GLU A 27 7.73 7.60 -7.27
C GLU A 27 9.07 7.77 -6.54
N ILE A 28 9.72 6.64 -6.24
CA ILE A 28 11.08 6.61 -5.72
C ILE A 28 11.84 5.43 -6.34
N ASP A 29 13.09 5.66 -6.74
CA ASP A 29 13.99 4.59 -7.16
C ASP A 29 14.72 4.02 -5.93
N LEU A 30 14.52 2.73 -5.68
CA LEU A 30 15.06 2.02 -4.53
C LEU A 30 16.33 1.28 -4.95
N GLU A 31 17.47 1.85 -4.56
CA GLU A 31 18.76 1.16 -4.66
C GLU A 31 18.78 -0.07 -3.76
N ALA A 32 19.61 -1.06 -4.10
CA ALA A 32 19.77 -2.29 -3.32
C ALA A 32 20.15 -2.07 -1.84
N THR A 33 20.71 -0.90 -1.50
CA THR A 33 21.04 -0.50 -0.13
C THR A 33 19.89 0.14 0.63
N HIS A 34 18.73 0.37 0.00
CA HIS A 34 17.60 1.00 0.66
C HIS A 34 17.10 0.13 1.83
N PRO A 35 16.86 0.70 3.03
CA PRO A 35 16.51 -0.09 4.21
C PRO A 35 15.27 -0.97 4.06
N ILE A 36 14.34 -0.64 3.16
CA ILE A 36 13.14 -1.45 2.86
C ILE A 36 13.46 -2.92 2.55
N HIS A 37 14.62 -3.21 1.97
CA HIS A 37 15.03 -4.58 1.62
C HIS A 37 15.33 -5.45 2.84
N THR A 38 15.67 -4.85 3.99
CA THR A 38 16.06 -5.56 5.21
C THR A 38 15.17 -5.29 6.40
N GLN A 39 14.54 -4.10 6.45
CA GLN A 39 13.72 -3.61 7.55
C GLN A 39 12.25 -3.42 7.16
N GLY A 40 11.91 -3.63 5.88
CA GLY A 40 10.53 -3.51 5.42
C GLY A 40 9.65 -4.65 5.93
N ILE A 41 8.37 -4.36 6.14
CA ILE A 41 7.35 -5.29 6.64
C ILE A 41 6.39 -5.63 5.51
N VAL A 42 6.04 -6.90 5.36
CA VAL A 42 5.09 -7.35 4.33
C VAL A 42 3.67 -7.00 4.76
N CYS A 43 2.90 -6.34 3.89
CA CYS A 43 1.49 -6.03 4.12
C CYS A 43 0.64 -7.32 4.20
N PRO A 44 -0.12 -7.57 5.29
CA PRO A 44 -0.75 -8.87 5.54
C PRO A 44 -1.78 -9.30 4.49
N VAL A 45 -2.77 -8.45 4.18
CA VAL A 45 -3.81 -8.77 3.18
C VAL A 45 -3.20 -8.94 1.78
N SER A 46 -2.25 -8.09 1.42
CA SER A 46 -1.52 -8.17 0.16
C SER A 46 -0.78 -9.50 -0.01
N ALA A 47 -0.13 -10.01 1.05
CA ALA A 47 0.46 -11.35 1.05
C ALA A 47 -0.59 -12.46 0.87
N GLN A 48 -1.72 -12.35 1.56
CA GLN A 48 -2.81 -13.34 1.47
C GLN A 48 -3.39 -13.47 0.06
N VAL A 49 -3.49 -12.38 -0.69
CA VAL A 49 -4.03 -12.39 -2.06
C VAL A 49 -2.99 -12.72 -3.13
N GLY A 50 -1.74 -12.97 -2.74
CA GLY A 50 -0.67 -13.36 -3.65
C GLY A 50 0.03 -12.20 -4.36
N LEU A 51 -0.11 -10.96 -3.86
CA LEU A 51 0.64 -9.79 -4.32
C LEU A 51 1.38 -9.16 -3.12
N PRO A 52 2.43 -9.79 -2.57
CA PRO A 52 3.13 -9.26 -1.42
C PRO A 52 3.79 -7.91 -1.76
N ILE A 53 3.32 -6.83 -1.12
CA ILE A 53 4.02 -5.54 -1.04
C ILE A 53 4.72 -5.42 0.31
N VAL A 54 5.84 -4.71 0.31
CA VAL A 54 6.66 -4.43 1.48
C VAL A 54 6.55 -2.94 1.77
N MET A 55 6.33 -2.59 3.02
CA MET A 55 6.27 -1.21 3.49
C MET A 55 7.37 -0.92 4.50
N TYR A 56 7.96 0.25 4.40
CA TYR A 56 9.02 0.74 5.27
C TYR A 56 8.62 2.10 5.83
N ARG A 57 8.52 2.17 7.16
CA ARG A 57 8.23 3.41 7.87
C ARG A 57 9.50 4.25 8.02
N HIS A 58 9.39 5.55 7.70
CA HIS A 58 10.52 6.47 7.77
C HIS A 58 10.86 6.83 9.22
N LEU A 59 9.83 7.06 10.05
CA LEU A 59 9.98 7.30 11.49
C LEU A 59 10.37 6.03 12.23
N LYS A 60 11.31 6.16 13.17
CA LYS A 60 11.90 5.03 13.93
C LYS A 60 11.40 4.94 15.36
N GLU A 61 10.84 6.03 15.86
CA GLU A 61 10.22 6.18 17.16
C GLU A 61 8.97 5.30 17.26
N ASP A 62 8.68 4.73 18.42
CA ASP A 62 7.44 3.96 18.62
C ASP A 62 6.23 4.92 18.60
N PRO A 63 5.26 4.79 17.67
CA PRO A 63 4.11 5.67 17.60
C PRO A 63 3.23 5.65 18.85
N LEU A 64 3.30 4.57 19.63
CA LEU A 64 2.56 4.46 20.90
C LEU A 64 3.18 5.30 22.02
N GLU A 65 4.47 5.66 21.88
CA GLU A 65 5.22 6.50 22.83
C GLU A 65 5.38 7.95 22.32
N MET A 66 5.01 8.22 21.06
CA MET A 66 5.07 9.54 20.46
C MET A 66 3.95 10.44 20.99
N HIS A 67 4.23 11.75 21.07
CA HIS A 67 3.17 12.72 21.25
C HIS A 67 2.25 12.67 20.03
N ARG A 68 0.93 12.66 20.28
CA ARG A 68 -0.06 12.60 19.21
C ARG A 68 0.07 13.81 18.28
N ASP A 69 0.33 13.54 17.01
CA ASP A 69 0.36 14.53 15.94
C ASP A 69 -0.46 14.03 14.74
N ALA A 70 -1.57 14.72 14.46
CA ALA A 70 -2.45 14.38 13.34
C ALA A 70 -1.77 14.60 11.98
N GLY A 71 -0.77 15.48 11.88
CA GLY A 71 0.00 15.66 10.65
C GLY A 71 0.80 14.41 10.26
N LEU A 72 1.13 13.55 11.24
CA LEU A 72 1.83 12.29 11.02
C LEU A 72 0.88 11.13 10.72
N ASP A 73 -0.43 11.34 10.63
CA ASP A 73 -1.33 10.27 10.23
C ASP A 73 -1.15 9.92 8.75
N ASN A 74 -1.30 8.64 8.47
CA ASN A 74 -1.23 8.11 7.12
C ASN A 74 -2.23 6.97 6.99
N GLN A 75 -3.52 7.33 6.89
CA GLN A 75 -4.62 6.37 6.84
C GLN A 75 -4.44 5.35 5.71
N LYS A 76 -3.83 5.76 4.59
CA LYS A 76 -3.55 4.88 3.45
C LYS A 76 -2.57 3.78 3.85
N ALA A 77 -1.48 4.14 4.52
CA ALA A 77 -0.53 3.17 5.07
C ALA A 77 -1.19 2.29 6.15
N THR A 78 -2.04 2.86 7.01
CA THR A 78 -2.83 2.10 7.99
C THR A 78 -3.66 1.01 7.32
N TYR A 79 -4.39 1.35 6.24
CA TYR A 79 -5.26 0.40 5.54
C TYR A 79 -4.46 -0.73 4.87
N LEU A 80 -3.28 -0.44 4.34
CA LEU A 80 -2.38 -1.46 3.79
C LEU A 80 -1.86 -2.45 4.84
N MET A 81 -1.94 -2.11 6.13
CA MET A 81 -1.46 -2.94 7.25
C MET A 81 -2.57 -3.66 8.02
N ILE A 82 -3.81 -3.62 7.53
CA ILE A 82 -4.91 -4.31 8.19
C ILE A 82 -4.63 -5.81 8.30
N ASP A 83 -4.99 -6.37 9.44
CA ASP A 83 -4.94 -7.79 9.69
C ASP A 83 -6.10 -8.50 8.96
N PRO A 84 -5.84 -9.59 8.23
CA PRO A 84 -6.86 -10.27 7.43
C PRO A 84 -7.98 -10.94 8.25
N ILE A 85 -7.82 -11.08 9.57
CA ILE A 85 -8.79 -11.76 10.41
C ILE A 85 -9.73 -10.75 11.08
N SER A 86 -9.15 -9.68 11.61
CA SER A 86 -9.83 -8.67 12.42
C SER A 86 -10.25 -7.43 11.63
N GLY A 87 -9.58 -7.14 10.51
CA GLY A 87 -9.74 -5.91 9.76
C GLY A 87 -9.02 -4.70 10.36
N PHE A 88 -8.36 -4.83 11.51
CA PHE A 88 -7.63 -3.71 12.13
C PHE A 88 -6.16 -3.76 11.78
N ALA A 89 -5.54 -2.60 11.55
CA ALA A 89 -4.09 -2.50 11.53
C ALA A 89 -3.53 -2.71 12.95
N PRO A 90 -2.31 -3.23 13.12
CA PRO A 90 -1.65 -3.24 14.43
C PRO A 90 -1.57 -1.82 15.03
N PRO A 91 -1.58 -1.65 16.37
CA PRO A 91 -1.63 -0.33 17.02
C PRO A 91 -0.57 0.67 16.51
N GLU A 92 0.65 0.21 16.25
CA GLU A 92 1.76 1.01 15.73
C GLU A 92 1.57 1.51 14.28
N TRP A 93 0.51 1.07 13.61
CA TRP A 93 0.09 1.53 12.28
C TRP A 93 -1.18 2.36 12.29
N GLN A 94 -1.80 2.61 13.45
CA GLN A 94 -3.08 3.32 13.54
C GLN A 94 -2.97 4.83 13.71
N MET A 95 -1.82 5.34 14.15
CA MET A 95 -1.58 6.77 14.38
C MET A 95 -0.10 7.10 14.25
N CYS A 96 0.22 8.37 13.97
CA CYS A 96 1.60 8.87 13.92
C CYS A 96 2.54 8.01 13.06
N VAL A 97 2.01 7.44 11.97
CA VAL A 97 2.74 6.52 11.09
C VAL A 97 3.85 7.26 10.32
N GLY A 98 3.62 8.53 10.00
CA GLY A 98 4.46 9.31 9.10
C GLY A 98 4.39 8.81 7.65
N SER A 99 5.24 9.38 6.81
CA SER A 99 5.40 8.93 5.44
C SER A 99 6.09 7.56 5.39
N VAL A 100 5.74 6.78 4.37
CA VAL A 100 6.20 5.39 4.22
C VAL A 100 6.66 5.15 2.79
N THR A 101 7.65 4.27 2.61
CA THR A 101 8.03 3.74 1.30
C THR A 101 7.38 2.37 1.12
N VAL A 102 6.86 2.10 -0.07
CA VAL A 102 6.24 0.83 -0.47
C VAL A 102 6.92 0.32 -1.73
N MET A 103 7.15 -0.99 -1.79
CA MET A 103 7.63 -1.68 -3.00
C MET A 103 6.95 -3.04 -3.15
N ARG A 104 6.98 -3.62 -4.35
CA ARG A 104 6.61 -5.01 -4.52
C ARG A 104 7.74 -5.93 -4.07
N LYS A 105 7.40 -7.01 -3.37
CA LYS A 105 8.39 -8.00 -2.91
C LYS A 105 9.04 -8.76 -4.08
N ASP A 106 8.34 -8.89 -5.21
CA ASP A 106 8.86 -9.49 -6.44
C ASP A 106 9.76 -8.54 -7.26
N SER A 107 10.06 -7.34 -6.74
CA SER A 107 10.91 -6.32 -7.37
C SER A 107 10.38 -5.80 -8.72
N LYS A 108 9.13 -6.10 -9.08
CA LYS A 108 8.50 -5.42 -10.22
C LYS A 108 8.19 -3.97 -9.86
N PRO A 109 8.15 -3.06 -10.86
CA PRO A 109 7.79 -1.68 -10.63
C PRO A 109 6.40 -1.55 -9.99
N LEU A 110 6.29 -0.64 -9.03
CA LEU A 110 5.02 -0.18 -8.51
C LEU A 110 4.69 1.17 -9.16
N THR A 111 3.54 1.29 -9.81
CA THR A 111 3.07 2.54 -10.42
C THR A 111 2.06 3.25 -9.53
N HIS A 112 1.77 4.52 -9.81
CA HIS A 112 0.71 5.28 -9.16
C HIS A 112 -0.64 4.56 -9.18
N GLU A 113 -1.06 4.09 -10.36
CA GLU A 113 -2.34 3.40 -10.56
C GLU A 113 -2.38 2.06 -9.80
N SER A 114 -1.23 1.37 -9.76
CA SER A 114 -1.10 0.09 -9.08
C SER A 114 -1.23 0.25 -7.56
N ILE A 115 -0.52 1.21 -6.95
CA ILE A 115 -0.63 1.44 -5.49
C ILE A 115 -2.00 1.99 -5.11
N GLU A 116 -2.60 2.83 -5.96
CA GLU A 116 -3.96 3.31 -5.76
C GLU A 116 -4.98 2.16 -5.76
N THR A 117 -4.90 1.27 -6.76
CA THR A 117 -5.76 0.08 -6.86
C THR A 117 -5.59 -0.84 -5.65
N ILE A 118 -4.36 -1.04 -5.19
CA ILE A 118 -4.09 -1.86 -4.00
C ILE A 118 -4.68 -1.21 -2.76
N TRP A 119 -4.50 0.10 -2.56
CA TRP A 119 -5.07 0.81 -1.41
C TRP A 119 -6.60 0.75 -1.43
N MET A 120 -7.24 1.03 -2.57
CA MET A 120 -8.70 0.96 -2.71
C MET A 120 -9.25 -0.46 -2.51
N TYR A 121 -8.46 -1.49 -2.85
CA TYR A 121 -8.83 -2.86 -2.49
C TYR A 121 -8.87 -3.05 -0.97
N HIS A 122 -7.90 -2.53 -0.21
CA HIS A 122 -7.90 -2.66 1.26
C HIS A 122 -9.03 -1.84 1.90
N ASP A 123 -9.33 -0.65 1.36
CA ASP A 123 -10.51 0.15 1.71
C ASP A 123 -11.82 -0.64 1.50
N TYR A 124 -11.99 -1.27 0.34
CA TYR A 124 -13.12 -2.14 0.07
C TYR A 124 -13.20 -3.35 1.03
N ILE A 125 -12.07 -3.94 1.41
CA ILE A 125 -12.05 -5.01 2.42
C ILE A 125 -12.54 -4.51 3.78
N LEU A 126 -12.16 -3.29 4.19
CA LEU A 126 -12.61 -2.69 5.45
C LEU A 126 -14.13 -2.45 5.46
N ASP A 127 -14.71 -1.96 4.37
CA ASP A 127 -16.15 -1.79 4.25
C ASP A 127 -16.88 -3.12 4.49
N LEU A 128 -16.38 -4.22 3.90
CA LEU A 128 -16.97 -5.54 4.07
C LEU A 128 -16.87 -6.07 5.51
N PHE A 129 -15.83 -5.70 6.26
CA PHE A 129 -15.73 -5.98 7.69
C PHE A 129 -16.81 -5.25 8.49
N GLY A 130 -17.08 -3.98 8.15
CA GLY A 130 -18.14 -3.18 8.77
C GLY A 130 -19.54 -3.74 8.52
N ASP A 131 -19.80 -4.24 7.32
CA ASP A 131 -21.12 -4.74 6.91
C ASP A 131 -21.45 -6.13 7.47
N ASN A 132 -20.45 -7.04 7.55
CA ASN A 132 -20.70 -8.46 7.83
C ASN A 132 -20.17 -8.93 9.19
N GLY A 133 -19.42 -8.09 9.92
CA GLY A 133 -18.80 -8.43 11.20
C GLY A 133 -17.82 -9.61 11.15
N SER A 134 -17.42 -10.05 9.96
CA SER A 134 -16.54 -11.21 9.75
C SER A 134 -15.65 -11.01 8.53
N ALA A 135 -14.49 -11.69 8.52
CA ALA A 135 -13.52 -11.55 7.45
C ALA A 135 -14.13 -11.91 6.08
N PRO A 136 -13.96 -11.07 5.04
CA PRO A 136 -14.54 -11.27 3.71
C PRO A 136 -13.76 -12.33 2.92
N ARG A 137 -13.80 -13.59 3.39
CA ARG A 137 -12.98 -14.71 2.89
C ARG A 137 -13.11 -14.97 1.39
N ARG A 138 -14.26 -14.68 0.78
CA ARG A 138 -14.48 -14.87 -0.66
C ARG A 138 -13.69 -13.83 -1.48
N THR A 139 -13.65 -12.61 -0.98
CA THR A 139 -12.99 -11.47 -1.63
C THR A 139 -11.48 -11.46 -1.38
N MET A 140 -11.04 -11.90 -0.20
CA MET A 140 -9.62 -12.02 0.18
C MET A 140 -9.00 -13.34 -0.31
N THR A 141 -9.08 -13.55 -1.61
CA THR A 141 -8.40 -14.62 -2.35
C THR A 141 -7.63 -14.01 -3.50
N SER A 142 -6.66 -14.76 -4.06
CA SER A 142 -5.96 -14.30 -5.26
C SER A 142 -6.92 -14.02 -6.41
N GLN A 143 -7.95 -14.86 -6.60
CA GLN A 143 -8.96 -14.62 -7.64
C GLN A 143 -9.80 -13.37 -7.36
N GLY A 144 -10.30 -13.19 -6.13
CA GLY A 144 -11.09 -12.02 -5.76
C GLY A 144 -10.33 -10.70 -5.91
N PHE A 145 -9.04 -10.70 -5.60
CA PHE A 145 -8.17 -9.54 -5.83
C PHE A 145 -7.99 -9.23 -7.32
N LYS A 146 -7.77 -10.24 -8.17
CA LYS A 146 -7.63 -10.06 -9.62
C LYS A 146 -8.92 -9.49 -10.24
N GLU A 147 -10.07 -10.01 -9.82
CA GLU A 147 -11.39 -9.51 -10.23
C GLU A 147 -11.61 -8.06 -9.79
N TYR A 148 -11.22 -7.72 -8.56
CA TYR A 148 -11.25 -6.34 -8.08
C TYR A 148 -10.38 -5.43 -8.95
N CYS A 149 -9.13 -5.82 -9.23
CA CYS A 149 -8.21 -5.00 -10.05
C CYS A 149 -8.77 -4.74 -11.45
N ALA A 150 -9.35 -5.74 -12.09
CA ALA A 150 -9.97 -5.60 -13.40
C ALA A 150 -11.17 -4.63 -13.35
N ARG A 151 -12.07 -4.82 -12.39
CA ARG A 151 -13.24 -3.94 -12.21
C ARG A 151 -12.81 -2.50 -11.91
N TYR A 152 -11.88 -2.31 -10.97
CA TYR A 152 -11.40 -0.99 -10.60
C TYR A 152 -10.75 -0.26 -11.79
N LYS A 153 -9.97 -0.97 -12.61
CA LYS A 153 -9.43 -0.43 -13.86
C LYS A 153 -10.54 0.05 -14.80
N ASP A 154 -11.55 -0.80 -15.04
CA ASP A 154 -12.66 -0.47 -15.93
C ASP A 154 -13.46 0.73 -15.41
N ASP A 155 -13.73 0.79 -14.10
CA ASP A 155 -14.42 1.90 -13.45
C ASP A 155 -13.61 3.22 -13.59
N MET A 156 -12.29 3.18 -13.43
CA MET A 156 -11.44 4.38 -13.61
C MET A 156 -11.48 4.86 -15.06
N LEU A 157 -11.43 3.95 -16.04
CA LEU A 157 -11.53 4.29 -17.45
C LEU A 157 -12.90 4.87 -17.82
N LEU A 158 -13.99 4.31 -17.30
CA LEU A 158 -15.34 4.84 -17.47
C LEU A 158 -15.51 6.24 -16.88
N ASN A 159 -14.81 6.53 -15.78
CA ASN A 159 -14.75 7.85 -15.16
C ASN A 159 -13.75 8.81 -15.82
N GLY A 160 -13.18 8.44 -16.97
CA GLY A 160 -12.29 9.31 -17.76
C GLY A 160 -10.84 9.37 -17.28
N ARG A 161 -10.43 8.52 -16.33
CA ARG A 161 -9.04 8.44 -15.85
C ARG A 161 -8.18 7.61 -16.78
N THR A 162 -7.78 8.23 -17.89
CA THR A 162 -7.03 7.57 -18.98
C THR A 162 -5.65 7.05 -18.57
N GLU A 163 -5.07 7.52 -17.47
CA GLU A 163 -3.82 7.01 -16.92
C GLU A 163 -3.90 5.51 -16.56
N PHE A 164 -5.09 5.00 -16.24
CA PHE A 164 -5.32 3.58 -15.96
C PHE A 164 -5.26 2.69 -17.21
N ALA A 165 -5.26 3.25 -18.42
CA ALA A 165 -5.26 2.46 -19.67
C ALA A 165 -4.07 1.50 -19.73
N ASN A 166 -2.91 1.96 -19.26
CA ASN A 166 -1.65 1.21 -19.28
C ASN A 166 -1.42 0.35 -18.03
N MET A 167 -2.29 0.45 -17.01
CA MET A 167 -2.18 -0.40 -15.82
C MET A 167 -2.39 -1.86 -16.21
N THR A 168 -1.41 -2.72 -15.95
CA THR A 168 -1.50 -4.14 -16.29
C THR A 168 -2.31 -4.88 -15.24
N VAL A 169 -3.27 -5.71 -15.64
CA VAL A 169 -4.03 -6.59 -14.75
C VAL A 169 -3.88 -8.06 -15.18
N PRO A 170 -3.71 -9.01 -14.25
CA PRO A 170 -3.52 -8.78 -12.81
C PRO A 170 -2.18 -8.09 -12.53
N LEU A 171 -2.13 -7.32 -11.43
CA LEU A 171 -0.92 -6.64 -10.97
C LEU A 171 0.21 -7.66 -10.73
#